data_AF-A0A4V6ALT3-F1
#
_entry.id   AF-A0A4V6ALT3-F1
#
_cell.length_a   1.000
_cell.length_b   1.000
_cell.length_c   1.000
_cell.angle_alpha   90.00
_cell.angle_beta   90.00
_cell.angle_gamma   90.00
#
_symmetry.space_group_name_H-M   'P 1'
#
loop_
_entity.id
_entity.type
_entity.pdbx_description
1 polymer ?
#
loop_
_entity_poly.entity_id
_entity_poly.type
_entity_poly.pdbx_seq_one_letter_code
_entity_poly.pdbx_strand_id
1 'polypeptide(L)'
;MSPRCDPSSVPEELDEASDISSSLSTADTDILSSPESTSSGPSLRSQPWPQTFPIPQFSYEVEVQLERANRTYLSSGTLLSPSAKLKSDILDSLASEIIKYKVYPSSAEFDTVAEALIRKHPCLKEQGSVSGWILCLLKVFRKKGGEAGRKIRLITALMDKDPRIERRRECVIRGLCIYLNGGPESLIKTYLDASSDASHGMEAIVMGSMSYNEGAESDEDPEDVGVIIEGVNVLQGLRNVANGCVLLLGLIYSLNLSYPKELKHTFEFLQKVVMELNGNRLSQKVQVLKNRLLE
;
A
#
# COMPACT_ATOMS: atom_id res chain seq x y z
N MET A 1 -44.36 55.59 -70.78
CA MET A 1 -44.21 54.45 -71.70
C MET A 1 -44.36 53.17 -70.91
N SER A 2 -45.17 52.23 -71.41
CA SER A 2 -45.19 50.80 -71.03
C SER A 2 -44.15 50.05 -71.89
N PRO A 3 -43.90 48.72 -71.76
CA PRO A 3 -44.61 47.70 -70.95
C PRO A 3 -43.67 46.74 -70.14
N ARG A 4 -44.16 46.07 -69.07
CA ARG A 4 -44.50 44.62 -68.92
C ARG A 4 -43.31 43.62 -68.95
N CYS A 5 -43.33 42.44 -68.29
CA CYS A 5 -44.43 41.70 -67.63
C CYS A 5 -43.92 40.65 -66.60
N ASP A 6 -44.69 40.36 -65.55
CA ASP A 6 -44.78 39.02 -64.88
C ASP A 6 -45.70 38.08 -65.72
N PRO A 7 -45.90 36.76 -65.42
CA PRO A 7 -46.36 36.13 -64.15
C PRO A 7 -45.46 34.91 -63.75
N SER A 8 -45.77 33.93 -62.89
CA SER A 8 -46.92 33.46 -62.06
C SER A 8 -46.35 32.54 -60.92
N SER A 9 -47.01 32.08 -59.84
CA SER A 9 -48.37 32.26 -59.27
C SER A 9 -48.41 31.76 -57.79
N VAL A 10 -49.59 31.69 -57.17
CA VAL A 10 -49.94 31.09 -55.84
C VAL A 10 -51.14 30.10 -56.09
N PRO A 11 -51.66 29.20 -55.20
CA PRO A 11 -51.57 29.16 -53.73
C PRO A 11 -51.62 27.77 -53.01
N GLU A 12 -51.94 27.81 -51.70
CA GLU A 12 -52.73 26.85 -50.88
C GLU A 12 -52.07 25.70 -50.08
N GLU A 13 -52.79 25.33 -49.01
CA GLU A 13 -52.46 24.41 -47.92
C GLU A 13 -52.60 22.93 -48.32
N LEU A 14 -51.97 22.01 -47.57
CA LEU A 14 -52.64 20.94 -46.80
C LEU A 14 -51.63 20.02 -46.08
N ASP A 15 -52.13 19.28 -45.08
CA ASP A 15 -51.38 18.36 -44.23
C ASP A 15 -50.70 17.20 -44.96
N GLU A 16 -49.53 16.75 -44.46
CA GLU A 16 -49.35 15.32 -44.16
C GLU A 16 -48.23 15.08 -43.12
N ALA A 17 -48.48 14.16 -42.19
CA ALA A 17 -47.55 13.81 -41.13
C ALA A 17 -46.52 12.76 -41.58
N SER A 18 -45.27 12.87 -41.12
CA SER A 18 -44.39 11.71 -40.98
C SER A 18 -43.41 11.90 -39.83
N ASP A 19 -43.74 11.28 -38.69
CA ASP A 19 -42.78 11.07 -37.61
C ASP A 19 -41.63 10.18 -38.10
N ILE A 20 -40.41 10.72 -38.07
CA ILE A 20 -39.20 9.91 -37.92
C ILE A 20 -38.39 10.43 -36.74
N SER A 21 -38.95 10.19 -35.55
CA SER A 21 -38.18 10.09 -34.32
C SER A 21 -36.97 9.17 -34.55
N SER A 22 -35.76 9.72 -34.48
CA SER A 22 -34.51 8.98 -34.53
C SER A 22 -34.29 8.24 -33.21
N SER A 23 -35.06 7.18 -33.02
CA SER A 23 -34.93 6.20 -31.94
C SER A 23 -33.59 5.47 -32.05
N LEU A 24 -32.58 5.95 -31.33
CA LEU A 24 -31.38 5.15 -31.09
C LEU A 24 -31.72 4.08 -30.05
N SER A 25 -31.89 2.85 -30.54
CA SER A 25 -32.38 1.71 -29.77
C SER A 25 -31.51 1.37 -28.56
N THR A 26 -32.14 1.20 -27.42
CA THR A 26 -31.58 0.53 -26.24
C THR A 26 -31.00 -0.82 -26.65
N ALA A 27 -29.73 -1.07 -26.36
CA ALA A 27 -29.12 -2.38 -26.56
C ALA A 27 -29.40 -3.26 -25.32
N ASP A 28 -30.45 -4.07 -25.39
CA ASP A 28 -30.71 -5.10 -24.37
C ASP A 28 -29.62 -6.19 -24.47
N THR A 29 -28.82 -6.33 -23.42
CA THR A 29 -27.90 -7.47 -23.28
C THR A 29 -28.65 -8.64 -22.66
N ASP A 30 -29.21 -9.52 -23.49
CA ASP A 30 -29.89 -10.74 -23.06
C ASP A 30 -28.98 -11.61 -22.18
N ILE A 31 -29.36 -11.77 -20.91
CA ILE A 31 -28.72 -12.70 -19.98
C ILE A 31 -29.20 -14.12 -20.31
N LEU A 32 -28.53 -14.74 -21.28
CA LEU A 32 -28.68 -16.16 -21.59
C LEU A 32 -28.19 -17.04 -20.44
N SER A 33 -29.07 -17.24 -19.45
CA SER A 33 -28.92 -18.25 -18.41
C SER A 33 -29.00 -19.64 -19.06
N SER A 34 -27.86 -20.32 -19.18
CA SER A 34 -27.78 -21.72 -19.64
C SER A 34 -27.40 -22.64 -18.49
N PRO A 35 -27.97 -23.86 -18.42
CA PRO A 35 -27.98 -24.67 -17.20
C PRO A 35 -26.70 -25.48 -16.99
N GLU A 36 -26.54 -25.98 -15.76
CA GLU A 36 -25.48 -26.93 -15.41
C GLU A 36 -25.52 -28.18 -16.30
N SER A 37 -24.35 -28.56 -16.84
CA SER A 37 -24.08 -29.96 -17.18
C SER A 37 -22.58 -30.25 -17.15
N THR A 38 -22.25 -31.41 -16.61
CA THR A 38 -20.91 -31.89 -16.31
C THR A 38 -20.03 -32.05 -17.55
N SER A 39 -18.88 -31.37 -17.59
CA SER A 39 -17.77 -31.77 -18.46
C SER A 39 -16.45 -31.71 -17.69
N SER A 40 -15.76 -32.85 -17.64
CA SER A 40 -14.49 -33.01 -16.93
C SER A 40 -13.34 -32.59 -17.84
N GLY A 41 -13.00 -31.30 -17.81
CA GLY A 41 -11.77 -30.75 -18.38
C GLY A 41 -10.97 -29.99 -17.33
N PRO A 42 -9.63 -29.88 -17.46
CA PRO A 42 -8.79 -29.16 -16.51
C PRO A 42 -8.99 -27.65 -16.70
N SER A 43 -10.10 -27.15 -16.16
CA SER A 43 -10.25 -25.74 -15.83
C SER A 43 -9.02 -25.33 -15.01
N LEU A 44 -8.34 -24.26 -15.43
CA LEU A 44 -7.26 -23.59 -14.68
C LEU A 44 -7.90 -22.93 -13.46
N ARG A 45 -8.39 -23.77 -12.54
CA ARG A 45 -9.45 -23.45 -11.61
C ARG A 45 -8.85 -22.97 -10.31
N SER A 46 -8.52 -21.68 -10.31
CA SER A 46 -8.61 -20.85 -9.12
C SER A 46 -9.91 -21.18 -8.40
N GLN A 47 -9.82 -21.86 -7.26
CA GLN A 47 -10.99 -22.11 -6.41
C GLN A 47 -11.54 -20.77 -5.90
N PRO A 48 -12.87 -20.64 -5.66
CA PRO A 48 -13.40 -19.44 -5.04
C PRO A 48 -12.72 -19.19 -3.69
N TRP A 49 -12.45 -17.93 -3.37
CA TRP A 49 -11.76 -17.58 -2.12
C TRP A 49 -12.57 -18.07 -0.91
N PRO A 50 -11.96 -18.78 0.04
CA PRO A 50 -12.69 -19.38 1.15
C PRO A 50 -13.14 -18.32 2.16
N GLN A 51 -14.34 -18.46 2.73
CA GLN A 51 -14.82 -17.58 3.83
C GLN A 51 -13.95 -17.68 5.10
N THR A 52 -13.19 -18.76 5.26
CA THR A 52 -12.16 -18.88 6.29
C THR A 52 -10.98 -19.60 5.66
N PHE A 53 -9.85 -18.90 5.52
CA PHE A 53 -8.68 -19.45 4.86
C PHE A 53 -8.13 -20.69 5.62
N PRO A 54 -7.93 -21.84 4.95
CA PRO A 54 -7.38 -23.02 5.59
C PRO A 54 -5.87 -22.86 5.75
N ILE A 55 -5.37 -22.89 6.98
CA ILE A 55 -3.93 -22.88 7.21
C ILE A 55 -3.37 -24.28 6.94
N PRO A 56 -2.38 -24.41 6.03
CA PRO A 56 -1.82 -25.69 5.67
C PRO A 56 -1.19 -26.41 6.88
N GLN A 57 -0.95 -27.70 6.72
CA GLN A 57 -0.06 -28.43 7.62
C GLN A 57 1.37 -28.02 7.31
N PHE A 58 2.08 -27.50 8.31
CA PHE A 58 3.49 -27.15 8.15
C PHE A 58 4.38 -28.40 8.28
N SER A 59 5.69 -28.23 8.01
CA SER A 59 6.65 -29.31 8.29
C SER A 59 6.65 -29.67 9.78
N TYR A 60 7.02 -30.91 10.11
CA TYR A 60 7.04 -31.40 11.49
C TYR A 60 7.84 -30.50 12.43
N GLU A 61 8.98 -29.97 11.96
CA GLU A 61 9.80 -29.04 12.73
C GLU A 61 9.08 -27.72 13.02
N VAL A 62 8.38 -27.15 12.02
CA VAL A 62 7.61 -25.90 12.15
C VAL A 62 6.44 -26.09 13.11
N GLU A 63 5.64 -27.16 12.96
CA GLU A 63 4.51 -27.42 13.86
C GLU A 63 5.00 -27.59 15.32
N VAL A 64 6.07 -28.36 15.57
CA VAL A 64 6.64 -28.51 16.94
C VAL A 64 7.12 -27.18 17.52
N GLN A 65 7.73 -26.30 16.72
CA GLN A 65 8.12 -24.96 17.18
C GLN A 65 6.89 -24.09 17.51
N LEU A 66 5.88 -24.09 16.65
CA LEU A 66 4.65 -23.31 16.82
C LEU A 66 3.78 -23.82 17.98
N GLU A 67 3.66 -25.13 18.18
CA GLU A 67 2.97 -25.73 19.33
C GLU A 67 3.65 -25.36 20.65
N ARG A 68 4.98 -25.49 20.70
CA ARG A 68 5.76 -25.15 21.90
C ARG A 68 5.60 -23.68 22.24
N ALA A 69 5.61 -22.79 21.24
CA ALA A 69 5.43 -21.36 21.42
C ALA A 69 3.98 -20.98 21.77
N ASN A 70 2.97 -21.60 21.15
CA ASN A 70 1.56 -21.44 21.51
C ASN A 70 1.31 -21.80 22.98
N ARG A 71 1.90 -22.90 23.47
CA ARG A 71 1.80 -23.28 24.90
C ARG A 71 2.44 -22.23 25.82
N THR A 72 3.60 -21.69 25.46
CA THR A 72 4.23 -20.60 26.22
C THR A 72 3.33 -19.36 26.23
N TYR A 73 2.80 -18.95 25.06
CA TYR A 73 1.86 -17.83 24.93
C TYR A 73 0.62 -18.00 25.81
N LEU A 74 0.00 -19.17 25.82
CA LEU A 74 -1.17 -19.46 26.68
C LEU A 74 -0.85 -19.42 28.18
N SER A 75 0.40 -19.72 28.57
CA SER A 75 0.82 -19.73 29.98
C SER A 75 1.33 -18.38 30.51
N SER A 76 1.91 -17.54 29.65
CA SER A 76 2.64 -16.32 30.08
C SER A 76 2.38 -15.08 29.22
N GLY A 77 1.57 -15.18 28.17
CA GLY A 77 1.38 -14.10 27.18
C GLY A 77 2.60 -13.82 26.30
N THR A 78 3.68 -14.60 26.43
CA THR A 78 4.93 -14.41 25.66
C THR A 78 4.76 -14.89 24.23
N LEU A 79 5.01 -13.99 23.27
CA LEU A 79 5.00 -14.33 21.83
C LEU A 79 6.24 -15.10 21.39
N LEU A 80 6.12 -15.70 20.21
CA LEU A 80 7.28 -16.19 19.46
C LEU A 80 8.00 -15.03 18.77
N SER A 81 9.33 -15.09 18.72
CA SER A 81 10.14 -14.33 17.76
C SER A 81 10.66 -15.32 16.71
N PRO A 82 10.02 -15.45 15.54
CA PRO A 82 10.39 -16.45 14.55
C PRO A 82 11.78 -16.19 13.96
N SER A 83 12.58 -17.25 13.80
CA SER A 83 13.83 -17.20 13.03
C SER A 83 13.55 -16.96 11.55
N ALA A 84 14.54 -16.47 10.79
CA ALA A 84 14.40 -16.28 9.35
C ALA A 84 13.99 -17.58 8.61
N LYS A 85 14.53 -18.73 9.04
CA LYS A 85 14.15 -20.06 8.51
C LYS A 85 12.69 -20.39 8.79
N LEU A 86 12.24 -20.22 10.04
CA LEU A 86 10.85 -20.48 10.43
C LEU A 86 9.87 -19.57 9.66
N LYS A 87 10.23 -18.30 9.43
CA LYS A 87 9.43 -17.38 8.60
C LYS A 87 9.32 -17.88 7.16
N SER A 88 10.44 -18.27 6.53
CA SER A 88 10.43 -18.82 5.17
C SER A 88 9.50 -20.02 5.07
N ASP A 89 9.69 -21.03 5.93
CA ASP A 89 8.94 -22.29 5.83
C ASP A 89 7.43 -22.09 5.99
N ILE A 90 7.01 -21.16 6.86
CA ILE A 90 5.61 -20.76 7.03
C ILE A 90 5.10 -20.04 5.77
N LEU A 91 5.86 -19.07 5.25
CA LEU A 91 5.47 -18.29 4.06
C LEU A 91 5.42 -19.16 2.79
N ASP A 92 6.38 -20.05 2.59
CA ASP A 92 6.45 -20.99 1.46
C ASP A 92 5.25 -21.95 1.48
N SER A 93 4.87 -22.43 2.67
CA SER A 93 3.68 -23.25 2.87
C SER A 93 2.38 -22.47 2.59
N LEU A 94 2.27 -21.24 3.09
CA LEU A 94 1.11 -20.38 2.85
C LEU A 94 0.97 -19.99 1.38
N ALA A 95 2.06 -19.61 0.71
CA ALA A 95 2.07 -19.30 -0.72
C ALA A 95 1.59 -20.51 -1.56
N SER A 96 2.04 -21.71 -1.20
CA SER A 96 1.62 -22.97 -1.83
C SER A 96 0.13 -23.30 -1.63
N GLU A 97 -0.50 -22.78 -0.58
CA GLU A 97 -1.94 -22.90 -0.34
C GLU A 97 -2.73 -21.79 -1.05
N ILE A 98 -2.26 -20.54 -0.96
CA ILE A 98 -2.84 -19.36 -1.60
C ILE A 98 -2.97 -19.54 -3.12
N ILE A 99 -1.94 -20.07 -3.79
CA ILE A 99 -1.90 -20.19 -5.25
C ILE A 99 -2.98 -21.13 -5.82
N LYS A 100 -3.57 -22.01 -5.00
CA LYS A 100 -4.72 -22.85 -5.36
C LYS A 100 -6.01 -22.02 -5.56
N TYR A 101 -6.09 -20.86 -4.92
CA TYR A 101 -7.20 -19.92 -5.00
C TYR A 101 -6.90 -18.77 -5.97
N LYS A 102 -5.75 -18.10 -5.81
CA LYS A 102 -5.33 -16.98 -6.66
C LYS A 102 -3.81 -16.91 -6.79
N VAL A 103 -3.35 -16.73 -8.03
CA VAL A 103 -1.94 -16.40 -8.33
C VAL A 103 -1.58 -14.98 -7.84
N TYR A 104 -2.55 -14.05 -7.86
CA TYR A 104 -2.40 -12.66 -7.42
C TYR A 104 -3.54 -12.27 -6.46
N PRO A 105 -3.39 -12.51 -5.15
CA PRO A 105 -4.34 -12.06 -4.14
C PRO A 105 -4.30 -10.53 -3.95
N SER A 106 -5.44 -9.97 -3.56
CA SER A 106 -5.55 -8.58 -3.09
C SER A 106 -5.08 -8.42 -1.63
N SER A 107 -4.85 -7.18 -1.18
CA SER A 107 -4.50 -6.90 0.23
C SER A 107 -5.52 -7.51 1.20
N ALA A 108 -6.82 -7.34 0.94
CA ALA A 108 -7.87 -7.88 1.79
C ALA A 108 -7.84 -9.42 1.87
N GLU A 109 -7.45 -10.09 0.79
CA GLU A 109 -7.28 -11.54 0.79
C GLU A 109 -6.06 -11.96 1.63
N PHE A 110 -4.93 -11.24 1.52
CA PHE A 110 -3.78 -11.44 2.43
C PHE A 110 -4.14 -11.19 3.90
N ASP A 111 -4.99 -10.20 4.19
CA ASP A 111 -5.49 -9.93 5.55
C ASP A 111 -6.25 -11.16 6.09
N THR A 112 -7.13 -11.79 5.28
CA THR A 112 -7.83 -13.04 5.70
C THR A 112 -6.88 -14.22 5.96
N VAL A 113 -5.76 -14.33 5.22
CA VAL A 113 -4.73 -15.35 5.48
C VAL A 113 -4.04 -15.08 6.81
N ALA A 114 -3.65 -13.82 7.05
CA ALA A 114 -2.98 -13.41 8.27
C ALA A 114 -3.87 -13.62 9.51
N GLU A 115 -5.15 -13.27 9.43
CA GLU A 115 -6.13 -13.54 10.49
C GLU A 115 -6.28 -15.03 10.77
N ALA A 116 -6.42 -15.86 9.73
CA ALA A 116 -6.51 -17.32 9.90
C ALA A 116 -5.24 -17.92 10.54
N LEU A 117 -4.06 -17.41 10.17
CA LEU A 117 -2.77 -17.85 10.70
C LEU A 117 -2.65 -17.51 12.19
N ILE A 118 -2.95 -16.25 12.54
CA ILE A 118 -2.93 -15.75 13.93
C ILE A 118 -3.97 -16.48 14.78
N ARG A 119 -5.14 -16.82 14.22
CA ARG A 119 -6.18 -17.59 14.91
C ARG A 119 -5.75 -19.04 15.21
N LYS A 120 -5.02 -19.71 14.31
CA LYS A 120 -4.46 -21.06 14.53
C LYS A 120 -3.21 -21.02 15.44
N HIS A 121 -2.38 -19.97 15.31
CA HIS A 121 -1.14 -19.82 16.07
C HIS A 121 -1.05 -18.45 16.76
N PRO A 122 -1.73 -18.23 17.90
CA PRO A 122 -1.70 -16.97 18.63
C PRO A 122 -0.31 -16.49 19.05
N CYS A 123 0.69 -17.38 19.17
CA CYS A 123 2.08 -16.99 19.40
C CYS A 123 2.73 -16.22 18.24
N LEU A 124 2.18 -16.31 17.02
CA LEU A 124 2.57 -15.52 15.84
C LEU A 124 1.84 -14.18 15.74
N LYS A 125 0.87 -13.91 16.62
CA LYS A 125 0.17 -12.62 16.64
C LYS A 125 1.18 -11.50 16.77
N GLU A 126 1.11 -10.50 15.90
CA GLU A 126 1.76 -9.23 16.17
C GLU A 126 1.08 -8.61 17.41
N GLN A 127 1.66 -8.80 18.60
CA GLN A 127 1.65 -7.68 19.55
C GLN A 127 2.40 -6.56 18.83
N GLY A 128 1.98 -5.30 19.00
CA GLY A 128 2.94 -4.20 18.90
C GLY A 128 4.06 -4.57 19.87
N SER A 129 5.18 -5.07 19.32
CA SER A 129 5.98 -6.10 20.02
C SER A 129 6.53 -5.58 21.34
N VAL A 130 6.97 -6.47 22.24
CA VAL A 130 7.52 -6.11 23.57
C VAL A 130 8.55 -4.96 23.48
N SER A 131 9.26 -4.84 22.35
CA SER A 131 9.40 -3.54 21.68
C SER A 131 9.60 -3.71 20.16
N GLY A 132 8.54 -3.61 19.36
CA GLY A 132 8.62 -3.73 17.89
C GLY A 132 9.51 -2.66 17.26
N TRP A 133 9.86 -2.77 15.97
CA TRP A 133 10.76 -1.80 15.29
C TRP A 133 10.34 -0.33 15.51
N ILE A 134 9.03 -0.07 15.49
CA ILE A 134 8.42 1.22 15.86
C ILE A 134 8.83 1.65 17.29
N LEU A 135 8.63 0.80 18.30
CA LEU A 135 8.96 1.09 19.69
C LEU A 135 10.47 1.20 19.94
N CYS A 136 11.31 0.40 19.27
CA CYS A 136 12.76 0.56 19.33
C CYS A 136 13.22 1.87 18.68
N LEU A 137 12.68 2.23 17.52
CA LEU A 137 12.94 3.53 16.90
C LEU A 137 12.49 4.67 17.82
N LEU A 138 11.31 4.59 18.45
CA LEU A 138 10.85 5.58 19.42
C LEU A 138 11.77 5.69 20.65
N LYS A 139 12.31 4.59 21.19
CA LYS A 139 13.33 4.62 22.25
C LYS A 139 14.58 5.38 21.79
N VAL A 140 15.06 5.13 20.58
CA VAL A 140 16.24 5.81 19.99
C VAL A 140 15.96 7.29 19.69
N PHE A 141 14.76 7.61 19.19
CA PHE A 141 14.28 8.96 18.89
C PHE A 141 14.19 9.82 20.16
N ARG A 142 13.69 9.28 21.27
CA ARG A 142 13.68 9.95 22.59
C ARG A 142 15.09 10.32 23.07
N LYS A 143 16.11 9.52 22.74
CA LYS A 143 17.53 9.81 23.03
C LYS A 143 18.18 10.84 22.07
N LYS A 144 17.48 11.32 21.02
CA LYS A 144 18.04 12.29 20.05
C LYS A 144 17.94 13.74 20.57
N GLY A 145 19.08 14.40 20.70
CA GLY A 145 19.19 15.82 21.05
C GLY A 145 19.18 16.77 19.84
N GLY A 146 19.33 18.07 20.12
CA GLY A 146 19.47 19.13 19.11
C GLY A 146 18.21 19.41 18.28
N GLU A 147 18.40 20.09 17.14
CA GLU A 147 17.35 20.43 16.17
C GLU A 147 16.58 19.19 15.69
N ALA A 148 17.30 18.16 15.23
CA ALA A 148 16.70 16.90 14.80
C ALA A 148 15.85 16.25 15.91
N GLY A 149 16.31 16.29 17.17
CA GLY A 149 15.56 15.82 18.32
C GLY A 149 14.28 16.62 18.58
N ARG A 150 14.29 17.95 18.40
CA ARG A 150 13.09 18.79 18.49
C ARG A 150 12.06 18.43 17.42
N LYS A 151 12.49 18.32 16.15
CA LYS A 151 11.59 17.95 15.04
C LYS A 151 10.98 16.55 15.21
N ILE A 152 11.78 15.56 15.62
CA ILE A 152 11.28 14.20 15.87
C ILE A 152 10.27 14.20 17.03
N ARG A 153 10.50 14.96 18.11
CA ARG A 153 9.53 15.06 19.22
C ARG A 153 8.19 15.63 18.77
N LEU A 154 8.18 16.66 17.93
CA LEU A 154 6.94 17.24 17.38
C LEU A 154 6.12 16.18 16.62
N ILE A 155 6.76 15.44 15.70
CA ILE A 155 6.11 14.36 14.94
C ILE A 155 5.62 13.24 15.85
N THR A 156 6.44 12.79 16.81
CA THR A 156 6.01 11.71 17.71
C THR A 156 4.90 12.09 18.68
N ALA A 157 4.67 13.39 18.94
CA ALA A 157 3.53 13.85 19.74
C ALA A 157 2.18 13.77 18.99
N LEU A 158 2.20 13.73 17.66
CA LEU A 158 0.98 13.51 16.86
C LEU A 158 0.43 12.08 17.07
N MET A 159 1.32 11.11 17.35
CA MET A 159 0.98 9.70 17.62
C MET A 159 0.15 9.47 18.89
N ASP A 160 0.13 10.46 19.80
CA ASP A 160 -0.68 10.42 21.03
C ASP A 160 -2.09 10.99 20.80
N LYS A 161 -2.30 11.78 19.73
CA LYS A 161 -3.62 12.27 19.30
C LYS A 161 -4.40 11.22 18.51
N ASP A 162 -3.71 10.41 17.72
CA ASP A 162 -4.33 9.43 16.82
C ASP A 162 -3.88 7.97 17.14
N PRO A 163 -4.82 7.07 17.51
CA PRO A 163 -4.49 5.68 17.81
C PRO A 163 -4.21 4.81 16.58
N ARG A 164 -4.50 5.27 15.35
CA ARG A 164 -4.41 4.48 14.11
C ARG A 164 -2.97 4.06 13.80
N ILE A 165 -2.81 2.82 13.31
CA ILE A 165 -1.48 2.24 13.09
C ILE A 165 -0.79 2.86 11.87
N GLU A 166 -1.57 3.35 10.91
CA GLU A 166 -1.15 4.07 9.70
C GLU A 166 -0.41 5.36 10.08
N ARG A 167 -1.06 6.23 10.88
CA ARG A 167 -0.43 7.46 11.41
C ARG A 167 0.79 7.16 12.25
N ARG A 168 0.76 6.12 13.08
CA ARG A 168 1.92 5.71 13.87
C ARG A 168 3.10 5.26 12.99
N ARG A 169 2.83 4.49 11.92
CA ARG A 169 3.84 4.08 10.92
C ARG A 169 4.40 5.31 10.18
N GLU A 170 3.54 6.21 9.72
CA GLU A 170 3.95 7.46 9.06
C GLU A 170 4.87 8.32 9.94
N CYS A 171 4.45 8.59 11.19
CA CYS A 171 5.23 9.39 12.14
C CYS A 171 6.62 8.80 12.39
N VAL A 172 6.71 7.46 12.47
CA VAL A 172 7.99 6.76 12.64
C VAL A 172 8.86 6.85 11.39
N ILE A 173 8.28 6.77 10.19
CA ILE A 173 8.97 6.95 8.91
C ILE A 173 9.51 8.38 8.78
N ARG A 174 8.67 9.40 9.02
CA ARG A 174 9.10 10.82 9.05
C ARG A 174 10.21 11.06 10.07
N GLY A 175 10.08 10.48 11.28
CA GLY A 175 11.10 10.55 12.33
C GLY A 175 12.42 9.86 11.95
N LEU A 176 12.36 8.73 11.23
CA LEU A 176 13.53 8.00 10.75
C LEU A 176 14.33 8.80 9.72
N CYS A 177 13.64 9.45 8.76
CA CYS A 177 14.26 10.36 7.81
C CYS A 177 15.08 11.44 8.53
N ILE A 178 14.45 12.15 9.49
CA ILE A 178 15.11 13.21 10.26
C ILE A 178 16.27 12.65 11.09
N TYR A 179 16.12 11.47 11.70
CA TYR A 179 17.18 10.86 12.52
C TYR A 179 18.46 10.60 11.72
N LEU A 180 18.31 10.22 10.44
CA LEU A 180 19.39 9.89 9.50
C LEU A 180 19.87 11.11 8.66
N ASN A 181 19.36 12.30 8.97
CA ASN A 181 19.63 13.59 8.32
C ASN A 181 19.03 13.74 6.90
N GLY A 182 17.95 13.03 6.57
CA GLY A 182 17.10 13.32 5.41
C GLY A 182 15.90 14.22 5.80
N GLY A 183 15.25 14.83 4.81
CA GLY A 183 13.98 15.54 5.03
C GLY A 183 12.79 14.59 4.96
N PRO A 184 11.76 14.71 5.83
CA PRO A 184 10.51 13.94 5.64
C PRO A 184 9.84 14.33 4.31
N GLU A 185 9.86 15.61 3.96
CA GLU A 185 9.32 16.17 2.71
C GLU A 185 10.08 15.76 1.44
N SER A 186 11.23 15.10 1.58
CA SER A 186 11.93 14.47 0.45
C SER A 186 11.43 13.07 0.14
N LEU A 187 10.69 12.45 1.09
CA LEU A 187 10.07 11.13 0.93
C LEU A 187 8.56 11.26 0.67
N ILE A 188 7.89 12.13 1.42
CA ILE A 188 6.43 12.29 1.43
C ILE A 188 6.14 13.76 1.15
N LYS A 189 5.59 14.08 -0.01
CA LYS A 189 5.13 15.44 -0.33
C LYS A 189 3.60 15.48 -0.31
N THR A 190 3.06 16.40 0.48
CA THR A 190 1.64 16.73 0.42
C THR A 190 1.38 17.73 -0.71
N TYR A 191 0.39 17.46 -1.54
CA TYR A 191 -0.06 18.36 -2.61
C TYR A 191 -1.52 18.74 -2.39
N LEU A 192 -1.81 20.03 -2.55
CA LEU A 192 -3.15 20.55 -2.77
C LEU A 192 -3.41 20.48 -4.28
N ASP A 193 -4.60 20.03 -4.70
CA ASP A 193 -4.92 19.95 -6.12
C ASP A 193 -4.99 21.35 -6.75
N ALA A 194 -4.09 21.60 -7.70
CA ALA A 194 -4.01 22.84 -8.46
C ALA A 194 -3.56 22.54 -9.89
N SER A 195 -4.40 21.78 -10.62
CA SER A 195 -4.32 21.53 -12.06
C SER A 195 -3.21 20.59 -12.54
N SER A 196 -3.34 20.17 -13.81
CA SER A 196 -2.56 19.12 -14.49
C SER A 196 -1.04 19.36 -14.62
N ASP A 197 -0.51 20.49 -14.12
CA ASP A 197 0.89 20.89 -14.27
C ASP A 197 1.81 20.45 -13.11
N ALA A 198 1.28 19.86 -12.03
CA ALA A 198 2.05 19.43 -10.85
C ALA A 198 3.22 18.46 -11.13
N SER A 199 3.26 17.85 -12.33
CA SER A 199 4.36 17.01 -12.82
C SER A 199 5.67 17.78 -13.11
N HIS A 200 5.59 19.09 -13.38
CA HIS A 200 6.69 19.91 -13.89
C HIS A 200 7.63 20.42 -12.79
N GLY A 201 8.35 19.49 -12.13
CA GLY A 201 9.40 19.85 -11.16
C GLY A 201 9.99 18.72 -10.31
N MET A 202 9.64 17.45 -10.57
CA MET A 202 10.04 16.32 -9.74
C MET A 202 11.14 15.47 -10.39
N GLU A 203 12.38 15.94 -10.38
CA GLU A 203 13.56 15.16 -10.84
C GLU A 203 13.92 13.96 -9.92
N ALA A 204 13.11 13.66 -8.91
CA ALA A 204 13.41 12.67 -7.87
C ALA A 204 12.26 11.68 -7.65
N ILE A 205 12.63 10.52 -7.13
CA ILE A 205 11.71 9.48 -6.65
C ILE A 205 11.10 9.95 -5.32
N VAL A 206 9.78 10.18 -5.28
CA VAL A 206 9.05 10.77 -4.14
C VAL A 206 7.66 10.13 -4.02
N MET A 207 7.14 9.98 -2.81
CA MET A 207 5.74 9.65 -2.58
C MET A 207 4.87 10.90 -2.54
N GLY A 208 3.80 10.90 -3.33
CA GLY A 208 2.77 11.93 -3.30
C GLY A 208 1.65 11.59 -2.33
N SER A 209 1.13 12.61 -1.68
CA SER A 209 0.03 12.54 -0.71
C SER A 209 -0.95 13.65 -1.08
N MET A 210 -2.11 13.31 -1.65
CA MET A 210 -3.07 14.30 -2.14
C MET A 210 -4.05 14.70 -1.04
N SER A 211 -4.24 15.99 -0.84
CA SER A 211 -5.26 16.57 0.05
C SER A 211 -6.10 17.57 -0.74
N TYR A 212 -7.42 17.44 -0.67
CA TYR A 212 -8.40 18.14 -1.51
C TYR A 212 -8.98 19.41 -0.86
N ASN A 213 -8.74 19.62 0.43
CA ASN A 213 -9.22 20.79 1.18
C ASN A 213 -8.23 21.96 1.09
N GLU A 214 -8.59 23.02 0.35
CA GLU A 214 -7.96 24.34 0.49
C GLU A 214 -8.18 24.87 1.92
N GLY A 215 -7.21 24.63 2.79
CA GLY A 215 -7.25 25.06 4.21
C GLY A 215 -7.08 23.94 5.24
N ALA A 216 -6.88 22.68 4.83
CA ALA A 216 -6.49 21.63 5.77
C ALA A 216 -5.18 21.97 6.48
N GLU A 217 -5.17 21.88 7.81
CA GLU A 217 -3.91 21.79 8.55
C GLU A 217 -3.16 20.52 8.11
N SER A 218 -1.82 20.54 8.20
CA SER A 218 -0.95 19.43 7.77
C SER A 218 -1.05 18.14 8.62
N ASP A 219 -2.15 17.96 9.34
CA ASP A 219 -2.50 16.87 10.27
C ASP A 219 -3.80 16.14 9.85
N GLU A 220 -4.47 16.53 8.75
CA GLU A 220 -5.54 15.72 8.11
C GLU A 220 -4.97 14.55 7.30
N ASP A 221 -5.74 13.48 7.13
CA ASP A 221 -5.33 12.33 6.31
C ASP A 221 -5.47 12.68 4.82
N PRO A 222 -4.54 12.22 3.96
CA PRO A 222 -4.70 12.36 2.52
C PRO A 222 -5.84 11.49 1.99
N GLU A 223 -6.56 12.00 0.99
CA GLU A 223 -7.59 11.25 0.26
C GLU A 223 -6.97 10.15 -0.61
N ASP A 224 -5.82 10.46 -1.22
CA ASP A 224 -5.02 9.48 -1.97
C ASP A 224 -3.51 9.58 -1.65
N VAL A 225 -2.84 8.45 -1.75
CA VAL A 225 -1.39 8.31 -1.66
C VAL A 225 -0.89 7.60 -2.90
N GLY A 226 0.15 8.15 -3.53
CA GLY A 226 0.74 7.62 -4.76
C GLY A 226 2.27 7.67 -4.78
N VAL A 227 2.87 7.05 -5.78
CA VAL A 227 4.33 7.05 -5.99
C VAL A 227 4.66 7.75 -7.30
N ILE A 228 5.49 8.78 -7.22
CA ILE A 228 5.96 9.58 -8.35
C ILE A 228 7.45 9.30 -8.56
N ILE A 229 7.81 8.98 -9.81
CA ILE A 229 9.19 8.72 -10.23
C ILE A 229 9.47 9.64 -11.40
N GLU A 230 10.45 10.54 -11.25
CA GLU A 230 10.92 11.44 -12.32
C GLU A 230 9.77 12.27 -12.96
N GLY A 231 8.83 12.73 -12.13
CA GLY A 231 7.65 13.50 -12.54
C GLY A 231 6.48 12.67 -13.06
N VAL A 232 6.67 11.36 -13.28
CA VAL A 232 5.61 10.45 -13.71
C VAL A 232 4.92 9.84 -12.50
N ASN A 233 3.59 9.91 -12.44
CA ASN A 233 2.80 9.20 -11.44
C ASN A 233 2.71 7.70 -11.82
N VAL A 234 3.34 6.83 -11.02
CA VAL A 234 3.51 5.40 -11.32
C VAL A 234 2.50 4.53 -10.56
N LEU A 235 2.04 4.98 -9.38
CA LEU A 235 1.06 4.28 -8.56
C LEU A 235 0.13 5.28 -7.86
N GLN A 236 -1.15 4.94 -7.73
CA GLN A 236 -2.19 5.69 -7.02
C GLN A 236 -3.03 4.73 -6.16
N GLY A 237 -3.92 5.24 -5.32
CA GLY A 237 -4.85 4.42 -4.54
C GLY A 237 -4.23 3.67 -3.37
N LEU A 238 -3.05 4.10 -2.89
CA LEU A 238 -2.24 3.31 -1.94
C LEU A 238 -2.75 3.36 -0.48
N ARG A 239 -3.81 4.14 -0.23
CA ARG A 239 -4.52 4.34 1.06
C ARG A 239 -3.73 5.01 2.18
N ASN A 240 -2.43 4.76 2.30
CA ASN A 240 -1.59 5.34 3.34
C ASN A 240 -0.11 5.36 2.96
N VAL A 241 0.64 6.21 3.65
CA VAL A 241 2.08 6.44 3.45
C VAL A 241 2.93 5.18 3.69
N ALA A 242 2.53 4.29 4.61
CA ALA A 242 3.30 3.08 4.88
C ALA A 242 3.28 2.11 3.68
N ASN A 243 2.13 1.93 3.06
CA ASN A 243 1.97 1.16 1.82
C ASN A 243 2.79 1.78 0.68
N GLY A 244 2.72 3.10 0.52
CA GLY A 244 3.54 3.83 -0.44
C GLY A 244 5.04 3.60 -0.25
N CYS A 245 5.54 3.58 1.00
CA CYS A 245 6.95 3.33 1.28
C CYS A 245 7.38 1.91 0.88
N VAL A 246 6.55 0.91 1.17
CA VAL A 246 6.82 -0.50 0.84
C VAL A 246 6.85 -0.70 -0.67
N LEU A 247 5.85 -0.18 -1.39
CA LEU A 247 5.78 -0.28 -2.84
C LEU A 247 6.91 0.49 -3.53
N LEU A 248 7.25 1.67 -3.03
CA LEU A 248 8.39 2.44 -3.53
C LEU A 248 9.73 1.71 -3.35
N LEU A 249 9.95 1.10 -2.19
CA LEU A 249 11.14 0.28 -1.92
C LEU A 249 11.19 -0.95 -2.85
N GLY A 250 10.03 -1.57 -3.12
CA GLY A 250 9.87 -2.68 -4.07
C GLY A 250 10.13 -2.28 -5.53
N LEU A 251 9.69 -1.09 -5.96
CA LEU A 251 9.96 -0.54 -7.29
C LEU A 251 11.44 -0.22 -7.47
N ILE A 252 12.06 0.45 -6.49
CA ILE A 252 13.50 0.77 -6.53
C ILE A 252 14.33 -0.50 -6.65
N TYR A 253 13.97 -1.57 -5.93
CA TYR A 253 14.65 -2.86 -6.03
C TYR A 253 14.42 -3.54 -7.39
N SER A 254 13.16 -3.67 -7.81
CA SER A 254 12.77 -4.38 -9.05
C SER A 254 13.31 -3.72 -10.32
N LEU A 255 13.38 -2.38 -10.33
CA LEU A 255 13.85 -1.58 -11.46
C LEU A 255 15.32 -1.15 -11.31
N ASN A 256 16.02 -1.62 -10.26
CA ASN A 256 17.41 -1.28 -9.96
C ASN A 256 17.69 0.24 -9.94
N LEU A 257 16.75 1.03 -9.40
CA LEU A 257 16.87 2.48 -9.34
C LEU A 257 17.89 2.91 -8.28
N SER A 258 18.50 4.08 -8.49
CA SER A 258 19.28 4.71 -7.43
C SER A 258 18.37 5.27 -6.34
N TYR A 259 18.67 5.02 -5.06
CA TYR A 259 17.96 5.65 -3.96
C TYR A 259 18.03 7.20 -4.04
N PRO A 260 16.97 7.92 -3.62
CA PRO A 260 17.01 9.38 -3.51
C PRO A 260 18.23 9.81 -2.68
N LYS A 261 19.05 10.72 -3.22
CA LYS A 261 20.35 11.10 -2.62
C LYS A 261 20.20 11.59 -1.17
N GLU A 262 19.12 12.30 -0.88
CA GLU A 262 18.76 12.83 0.45
C GLU A 262 18.36 11.73 1.45
N LEU A 263 17.80 10.62 0.96
CA LEU A 263 17.24 9.52 1.76
C LEU A 263 18.06 8.24 1.70
N LYS A 264 19.23 8.25 1.06
CA LYS A 264 20.08 7.07 0.85
C LYS A 264 20.32 6.24 2.12
N HIS A 265 20.46 6.89 3.29
CA HIS A 265 20.64 6.22 4.58
C HIS A 265 19.33 5.62 5.11
N THR A 266 18.18 6.27 4.88
CA THR A 266 16.85 5.77 5.23
C THR A 266 16.55 4.50 4.45
N PHE A 267 16.72 4.53 3.13
CA PHE A 267 16.52 3.36 2.28
C PHE A 267 17.55 2.26 2.54
N GLU A 268 18.82 2.60 2.81
CA GLU A 268 19.83 1.62 3.26
C GLU A 268 19.41 0.93 4.58
N PHE A 269 18.88 1.69 5.54
CA PHE A 269 18.39 1.13 6.80
C PHE A 269 17.18 0.21 6.57
N LEU A 270 16.18 0.65 5.79
CA LEU A 270 15.01 -0.17 5.47
C LEU A 270 15.42 -1.47 4.75
N GLN A 271 16.22 -1.39 3.69
CA GLN A 271 16.68 -2.55 2.93
C GLN A 271 17.54 -3.51 3.78
N LYS A 272 18.59 -3.01 4.44
CA LYS A 272 19.64 -3.87 5.01
C LYS A 272 19.47 -4.20 6.49
N VAL A 273 18.64 -3.44 7.21
CA VAL A 273 18.40 -3.65 8.65
C VAL A 273 16.98 -4.14 8.91
N VAL A 274 15.97 -3.58 8.25
CA VAL A 274 14.57 -4.00 8.46
C VAL A 274 14.19 -5.21 7.60
N MET A 275 14.61 -5.25 6.33
CA MET A 275 14.38 -6.40 5.43
C MET A 275 15.54 -7.42 5.41
N GLU A 276 16.63 -7.16 6.14
CA GLU A 276 17.83 -8.02 6.22
C GLU A 276 18.52 -8.34 4.86
N LEU A 277 18.23 -7.59 3.80
CA LEU A 277 18.77 -7.82 2.45
C LEU A 277 20.22 -7.31 2.32
N ASN A 278 21.11 -8.12 1.73
CA ASN A 278 22.49 -7.73 1.36
C ASN A 278 23.29 -7.06 2.50
N GLY A 279 23.14 -7.57 3.74
CA GLY A 279 23.63 -6.96 4.98
C GLY A 279 25.15 -6.85 5.18
N ASN A 280 25.97 -7.21 4.19
CA ASN A 280 27.42 -7.39 4.33
C ASN A 280 28.18 -6.10 4.66
N ARG A 281 27.63 -4.92 4.31
CA ARG A 281 28.22 -3.59 4.57
C ARG A 281 27.13 -2.55 4.82
N LEU A 282 27.15 -1.93 6.00
CA LEU A 282 26.31 -0.77 6.35
C LEU A 282 27.16 0.51 6.36
N SER A 283 26.59 1.65 5.98
CA SER A 283 27.23 2.94 6.27
C SER A 283 27.35 3.17 7.78
N GLN A 284 28.35 3.97 8.21
CA GLN A 284 28.60 4.23 9.64
C GLN A 284 27.36 4.77 10.37
N LYS A 285 26.53 5.61 9.73
CA LYS A 285 25.29 6.12 10.32
C LYS A 285 24.26 5.02 10.56
N VAL A 286 24.07 4.14 9.58
CA VAL A 286 23.12 3.02 9.66
C VAL A 286 23.62 1.97 10.65
N GLN A 287 24.93 1.73 10.73
CA GLN A 287 25.54 0.86 11.74
C GLN A 287 25.33 1.40 13.17
N VAL A 288 25.56 2.70 13.41
CA VAL A 288 25.32 3.32 14.73
C VAL A 288 23.84 3.26 15.11
N LEU A 289 22.91 3.44 14.17
CA LEU A 289 21.48 3.26 14.43
C LEU A 289 21.16 1.78 14.74
N LYS A 290 21.66 0.82 13.94
CA LYS A 290 21.46 -0.62 14.19
C LYS A 290 21.95 -1.03 15.59
N ASN A 291 23.14 -0.60 15.98
CA ASN A 291 23.68 -0.90 17.32
C ASN A 291 22.76 -0.34 18.42
N ARG A 292 22.29 0.90 18.30
CA ARG A 292 21.36 1.54 19.26
C ARG A 292 19.96 0.94 19.32
N LEU A 293 19.59 0.09 18.36
CA LEU A 293 18.33 -0.66 18.36
C LEU A 293 18.49 -2.04 19.02
N LEU A 294 19.74 -2.45 19.31
CA LEU A 294 20.12 -3.67 20.03
C LEU A 294 20.57 -3.38 21.49
N GLU A 295 20.59 -2.10 21.87
CA GLU A 295 20.83 -1.56 23.23
C GLU A 295 19.53 -1.41 24.05
#